data_AF-A0A2G4YQ30-F1
#
_entry.id   AF-A0A2G4YQ30-F1
#
_cell.length_a   1.000
_cell.length_b   1.000
_cell.length_c   1.000
_cell.angle_alpha   90.00
_cell.angle_beta   90.00
_cell.angle_gamma   90.00
#
_symmetry.space_group_name_H-M   'P 1'
#
loop_
_entity.id
_entity.type
_entity.pdbx_description
1 polymer ?
#
loop_
_entity_poly.entity_id
_entity_poly.type
_entity_poly.pdbx_seq_one_letter_code
_entity_poly.pdbx_strand_id
1 'polypeptide(L)'
;MTNFLFKLTSRRWIGRCIMIVALIHMAFTYILAPGLFPEIIATGVLNSVTAENAAGVWFFLFGLPLFLIGLVVNWAEKDDRISLPCSLTWGLLGITFLGIILMPASGFYLLIPALIGLSAKNYADEKSACWARFKRPF
;
A
#
# COMPACT_ATOMS: atom_id res chain seq x y z
N MET A 1 -4.76 15.30 22.22
CA MET A 1 -4.18 14.27 21.32
C MET A 1 -5.22 13.31 20.72
N THR A 2 -6.31 13.01 21.44
CA THR A 2 -7.42 12.14 20.99
C THR A 2 -8.20 12.63 19.76
N ASN A 3 -8.44 13.95 19.64
CA ASN A 3 -9.20 14.51 18.50
C ASN A 3 -8.50 14.38 17.14
N PHE A 4 -7.16 14.36 17.12
CA PHE A 4 -6.39 14.28 15.87
C PHE A 4 -6.36 12.84 15.31
N LEU A 5 -6.11 11.85 16.18
CA LEU A 5 -6.15 10.44 15.80
C LEU A 5 -7.56 10.00 15.36
N PHE A 6 -8.60 10.50 16.02
CA PHE A 6 -9.98 10.24 15.61
C PHE A 6 -10.31 10.85 14.22
N LYS A 7 -9.84 12.08 13.96
CA LYS A 7 -10.03 12.74 12.66
C LYS A 7 -9.27 12.06 11.53
N LEU A 8 -8.09 11.49 11.81
CA LEU A 8 -7.29 10.71 10.86
C LEU A 8 -7.90 9.34 10.57
N THR A 9 -8.49 8.68 11.56
CA THR A 9 -9.08 7.33 11.41
C THR A 9 -10.45 7.34 10.72
N SER A 10 -11.20 8.44 10.83
CA SER A 10 -12.53 8.62 10.22
C SER A 10 -12.50 9.06 8.75
N ARG A 11 -11.33 9.41 8.20
CA ARG A 11 -11.21 9.84 6.79
C ARG A 11 -10.72 8.68 5.92
N ARG A 12 -11.28 8.60 4.72
CA ARG A 12 -10.92 7.62 3.68
C ARG A 12 -9.69 8.07 2.91
N TRP A 13 -8.55 8.11 3.59
CA TRP A 13 -7.31 8.66 3.03
C TRP A 13 -6.21 7.62 2.91
N ILE A 14 -6.18 6.59 3.76
CA ILE A 14 -5.08 5.61 3.75
C ILE A 14 -5.15 4.78 2.47
N GLY A 15 -6.32 4.23 2.15
CA GLY A 15 -6.49 3.44 0.93
C GLY A 15 -6.26 4.27 -0.32
N ARG A 16 -6.73 5.54 -0.33
CA ARG A 16 -6.48 6.48 -1.43
C ARG A 16 -5.00 6.81 -1.60
N CYS A 17 -4.27 7.01 -0.51
CA CYS A 17 -2.82 7.21 -0.56
C CYS A 17 -2.13 6.00 -1.18
N ILE A 18 -2.44 4.78 -0.75
CA ILE A 18 -1.88 3.54 -1.33
C ILE A 18 -2.19 3.46 -2.82
N MET A 19 -3.43 3.73 -3.23
CA MET A 19 -3.84 3.74 -4.63
C MET A 19 -3.07 4.79 -5.45
N ILE A 20 -2.88 6.01 -4.94
CA ILE A 20 -2.12 7.06 -5.62
C ILE A 20 -0.67 6.63 -5.80
N VAL A 21 -0.02 6.07 -4.77
CA VAL A 21 1.35 5.59 -4.85
C VAL A 21 1.49 4.48 -5.89
N ALA A 22 0.54 3.55 -5.92
CA ALA A 22 0.49 2.48 -6.92
C ALA A 22 0.37 3.03 -8.35
N LEU A 23 -0.53 3.98 -8.57
CA LEU A 23 -0.70 4.64 -9.88
C LEU A 23 0.56 5.40 -10.29
N ILE A 24 1.24 6.06 -9.36
CA ILE A 24 2.52 6.73 -9.61
C ILE A 24 3.56 5.71 -10.08
N HIS A 25 3.70 4.54 -9.44
CA HIS A 25 4.67 3.52 -9.88
C HIS A 25 4.36 3.02 -11.30
N MET A 26 3.09 2.73 -11.58
CA MET A 26 2.67 2.28 -12.92
C MET A 26 2.91 3.35 -13.98
N ALA A 27 2.54 4.61 -13.71
CA ALA A 27 2.72 5.72 -14.65
C ALA A 27 4.20 6.11 -14.83
N PHE A 28 4.97 6.11 -13.75
CA PHE A 28 6.38 6.49 -13.77
C PHE A 28 7.26 5.44 -14.48
N THR A 29 6.78 4.20 -14.62
CA THR A 29 7.43 3.18 -15.46
C THR A 29 7.63 3.67 -16.89
N TYR A 30 6.66 4.41 -17.46
CA TYR A 30 6.75 4.94 -18.82
C TYR A 30 7.89 5.95 -19.00
N ILE A 31 8.30 6.60 -17.91
CA ILE A 31 9.40 7.57 -17.90
C ILE A 31 10.75 6.86 -17.67
N LEU A 32 10.78 5.86 -16.77
CA LEU A 32 12.01 5.14 -16.42
C LEU A 32 12.43 4.09 -17.46
N ALA A 33 11.47 3.47 -18.13
CA ALA A 33 11.70 2.42 -19.12
C ALA A 33 10.98 2.77 -20.43
N PRO A 34 11.41 3.84 -21.13
CA PRO A 34 10.82 4.23 -22.39
C PRO A 34 11.04 3.10 -23.42
N GLY A 35 9.95 2.60 -24.01
CA GLY A 35 10.01 1.48 -24.96
C GLY A 35 9.63 0.12 -24.38
N LEU A 36 9.52 -0.02 -23.05
CA LEU A 36 9.14 -1.28 -22.39
C LEU A 36 7.86 -1.90 -22.96
N PHE A 37 6.76 -1.14 -22.98
CA PHE A 37 5.48 -1.66 -23.47
C PHE A 37 5.47 -1.92 -24.97
N PRO A 38 5.97 -1.02 -25.85
CA PRO A 38 6.13 -1.32 -27.27
C PRO A 38 6.93 -2.59 -27.55
N GLU A 39 8.03 -2.81 -26.83
CA GLU A 39 8.88 -4.00 -26.99
C GLU A 39 8.15 -5.28 -26.60
N ILE A 40 7.46 -5.29 -25.45
CA ILE A 40 6.65 -6.43 -25.00
C ILE A 40 5.52 -6.74 -25.98
N ILE A 41 4.88 -5.70 -26.54
CA ILE A 41 3.81 -5.88 -27.54
C ILE A 41 4.38 -6.46 -28.85
N ALA A 42 5.53 -5.95 -29.32
CA ALA A 42 6.15 -6.38 -30.57
C ALA A 42 6.72 -7.81 -30.51
N THR A 43 7.26 -8.20 -29.37
CA THR A 43 7.84 -9.53 -29.13
C THR A 43 6.79 -10.57 -28.70
N GLY A 44 5.59 -10.12 -28.34
CA GLY A 44 4.50 -10.93 -27.80
C GLY A 44 4.57 -11.03 -26.28
N VAL A 45 3.41 -11.03 -25.61
CA VAL A 45 3.32 -10.89 -24.14
C VAL A 45 3.80 -12.13 -23.37
N LEU A 46 3.70 -13.32 -23.97
CA LEU A 46 4.11 -14.56 -23.30
C LEU A 46 5.63 -14.72 -23.37
N ASN A 47 6.26 -14.92 -22.21
CA ASN A 47 7.72 -15.06 -22.09
C ASN A 47 8.51 -13.86 -22.66
N SER A 48 7.95 -12.66 -22.55
CA SER A 48 8.51 -11.40 -23.07
C SER A 48 9.56 -10.75 -22.16
N VAL A 49 9.68 -11.25 -20.93
CA VAL A 49 10.53 -10.65 -19.90
C VAL A 49 11.96 -11.15 -20.08
N THR A 50 12.88 -10.23 -20.31
CA THR A 50 14.31 -10.48 -20.44
C THR A 50 15.07 -9.87 -19.26
N ALA A 51 16.37 -10.16 -19.13
CA ALA A 51 17.18 -9.56 -18.08
C ALA A 51 17.23 -8.02 -18.18
N GLU A 52 17.18 -7.50 -19.40
CA GLU A 52 17.27 -6.08 -19.73
C GLU A 52 16.01 -5.31 -19.33
N ASN A 53 14.83 -5.92 -19.51
CA ASN A 53 13.55 -5.27 -19.25
C ASN A 53 12.91 -5.66 -17.90
N ALA A 54 13.45 -6.68 -17.21
CA ALA A 54 12.91 -7.23 -15.96
C ALA A 54 12.68 -6.18 -14.87
N ALA A 55 13.60 -5.22 -14.69
CA ALA A 55 13.45 -4.19 -13.67
C ALA A 55 12.25 -3.26 -13.94
N GLY A 56 12.03 -2.89 -15.20
CA GLY A 56 10.88 -2.08 -15.62
C GLY A 56 9.56 -2.83 -15.48
N VAL A 57 9.54 -4.11 -15.88
CA VAL A 57 8.37 -4.99 -15.67
C VAL A 57 8.06 -5.13 -14.19
N TRP A 58 9.07 -5.38 -13.36
CA TRP A 58 8.89 -5.49 -11.91
C TRP A 58 8.34 -4.20 -11.30
N PHE A 59 8.90 -3.06 -11.69
CA PHE A 59 8.46 -1.75 -11.20
C PHE A 59 6.99 -1.46 -11.54
N PHE A 60 6.55 -1.78 -12.75
CA PHE A 60 5.14 -1.68 -13.14
C PHE A 60 4.25 -2.69 -12.41
N LEU A 61 4.65 -3.97 -12.43
CA LEU A 61 3.88 -5.07 -11.88
C LEU A 61 3.68 -4.88 -10.37
N PHE A 62 4.66 -4.34 -9.66
CA PHE A 62 4.56 -4.04 -8.23
C PHE A 62 3.41 -3.05 -7.90
N GLY A 63 3.11 -2.13 -8.82
CA GLY A 63 2.00 -1.19 -8.66
C GLY A 63 0.62 -1.88 -8.64
N LEU A 64 0.43 -2.98 -9.38
CA LEU A 64 -0.86 -3.69 -9.47
C LEU A 64 -1.34 -4.28 -8.13
N PRO A 65 -0.59 -5.15 -7.43
CA PRO A 65 -1.03 -5.68 -6.14
C PRO A 65 -1.14 -4.56 -5.10
N LEU A 66 -0.29 -3.53 -5.17
CA LEU A 66 -0.39 -2.37 -4.29
C LEU A 66 -1.69 -1.61 -4.51
N PHE A 67 -2.13 -1.45 -5.75
CA PHE A 67 -3.42 -0.84 -6.09
C PHE A 67 -4.60 -1.66 -5.55
N LEU A 68 -4.55 -2.99 -5.69
CA LEU A 68 -5.57 -3.90 -5.14
C LEU A 68 -5.65 -3.80 -3.61
N ILE A 69 -4.51 -3.76 -2.92
CA ILE A 69 -4.47 -3.52 -1.47
C ILE A 69 -5.09 -2.16 -1.14
N GLY A 70 -4.75 -1.11 -1.90
CA GLY A 70 -5.35 0.21 -1.74
C GLY A 70 -6.88 0.21 -1.91
N LEU A 71 -7.41 -0.56 -2.85
CA LEU A 71 -8.86 -0.75 -3.03
C LEU A 71 -9.50 -1.44 -1.84
N VAL A 72 -8.90 -2.52 -1.33
CA VAL A 72 -9.39 -3.26 -0.15
C VAL A 72 -9.39 -2.35 1.08
N VAL A 73 -8.31 -1.60 1.30
CA VAL A 73 -8.20 -0.65 2.41
C VAL A 73 -9.24 0.47 2.26
N ASN A 74 -9.39 1.06 1.08
CA ASN A 74 -10.36 2.13 0.83
C ASN A 74 -11.82 1.64 0.94
N TRP A 75 -12.08 0.36 0.66
CA TRP A 75 -13.36 -0.28 0.91
C TRP A 75 -13.59 -0.47 2.41
N ALA A 76 -12.62 -1.00 3.16
CA ALA A 76 -12.70 -1.17 4.61
C ALA A 76 -12.87 0.17 5.34
N GLU A 77 -12.22 1.24 4.86
CA GLU A 77 -12.40 2.61 5.38
C GLU A 77 -13.83 3.18 5.17
N LYS A 78 -14.72 2.50 4.43
CA LYS A 78 -16.14 2.92 4.33
C LYS A 78 -16.94 2.64 5.59
N ASP A 79 -16.54 1.64 6.36
CA ASP A 79 -17.28 1.17 7.52
C ASP A 79 -16.32 1.12 8.71
N ASP A 80 -16.52 2.02 9.68
CA ASP A 80 -15.70 2.12 10.89
C ASP A 80 -15.79 0.87 11.78
N ARG A 81 -16.72 -0.07 11.49
CA ARG A 81 -16.81 -1.37 12.16
C ARG A 81 -15.81 -2.39 11.60
N ILE A 82 -15.25 -2.14 10.42
CA ILE A 82 -14.28 -3.03 9.77
C ILE A 82 -12.88 -2.63 10.23
N SER A 83 -12.33 -3.42 11.13
CA SER A 83 -10.92 -3.34 11.52
C SER A 83 -10.03 -3.98 10.47
N LEU A 84 -8.93 -3.30 10.13
CA LEU A 84 -7.90 -3.86 9.26
C LEU A 84 -7.01 -4.82 10.05
N PRO A 85 -6.61 -5.96 9.47
CA PRO A 85 -5.79 -6.91 10.19
C PRO A 85 -4.37 -6.35 10.41
N CYS A 86 -3.82 -6.54 11.60
CA CYS A 86 -2.48 -6.08 11.94
C CYS A 86 -1.39 -6.68 11.03
N SER A 87 -1.62 -7.90 10.53
CA SER A 87 -0.76 -8.56 9.55
C SER A 87 -0.60 -7.77 8.24
N LEU A 88 -1.61 -7.02 7.80
CA LEU A 88 -1.51 -6.17 6.62
C LEU A 88 -0.51 -5.03 6.85
N THR A 89 -0.57 -4.39 8.01
CA THR A 89 0.35 -3.31 8.39
C THR A 89 1.79 -3.82 8.50
N TRP A 90 2.00 -4.95 9.17
CA TRP A 90 3.32 -5.57 9.28
C TRP A 90 3.87 -6.05 7.94
N GLY A 91 3.01 -6.62 7.08
CA GLY A 91 3.39 -7.01 5.72
C GLY A 91 3.81 -5.82 4.87
N LEU A 92 3.03 -4.73 4.91
CA LEU A 92 3.36 -3.49 4.20
C LEU A 92 4.61 -2.80 4.77
N LEU A 93 4.82 -2.83 6.08
CA LEU A 93 6.06 -2.36 6.71
C LEU A 93 7.26 -3.16 6.23
N GLY A 94 7.17 -4.50 6.25
CA GLY A 94 8.23 -5.40 5.83
C GLY A 94 8.63 -5.19 4.38
N ILE A 95 7.65 -5.14 3.46
CA ILE A 95 7.93 -4.94 2.03
C ILE A 95 8.46 -3.52 1.75
N THR A 96 7.99 -2.51 2.49
CA THR A 96 8.49 -1.13 2.35
C THR A 96 9.93 -1.03 2.83
N PHE A 97 10.25 -1.62 3.99
CA PHE A 97 11.60 -1.66 4.52
C PHE A 97 12.56 -2.39 3.59
N LEU A 98 12.14 -3.56 3.09
CA LEU A 98 12.93 -4.34 2.14
C LEU A 98 13.14 -3.57 0.83
N GLY A 99 12.09 -2.94 0.29
CA GLY A 99 12.17 -2.12 -0.92
C GLY A 99 13.10 -0.91 -0.76
N ILE A 100 13.10 -0.27 0.41
CA ILE A 100 14.03 0.82 0.74
C ILE A 100 15.49 0.34 0.76
N ILE A 101 15.77 -0.84 1.33
CA ILE A 101 17.13 -1.38 1.42
C ILE A 101 17.62 -1.86 0.05
N LEU A 102 16.80 -2.64 -0.66
CA LEU A 102 17.20 -3.26 -1.92
C LEU A 102 17.18 -2.26 -3.09
N MET A 103 16.22 -1.33 -3.10
CA MET A 103 15.97 -0.43 -4.22
C MET A 103 15.56 0.98 -3.75
N PRO A 104 16.45 1.75 -3.08
CA PRO A 104 16.10 3.06 -2.52
C PRO A 104 15.54 4.04 -3.57
N ALA A 105 16.03 3.99 -4.82
CA ALA A 105 15.56 4.87 -5.88
C ALA A 105 14.13 4.59 -6.37
N SER A 106 13.50 3.47 -6.00
CA SER A 106 12.17 3.08 -6.51
C SER A 106 11.01 3.82 -5.84
N GLY A 107 11.23 4.50 -4.71
CA GLY A 107 10.20 5.35 -4.10
C GLY A 107 9.28 4.66 -3.11
N PHE A 108 9.66 3.50 -2.55
CA PHE A 108 8.93 2.85 -1.44
C PHE A 108 8.64 3.78 -0.25
N TYR A 109 9.47 4.81 -0.04
CA TYR A 109 9.24 5.86 0.96
C TYR A 109 7.87 6.55 0.82
N LEU A 110 7.27 6.56 -0.38
CA LEU A 110 5.94 7.12 -0.61
C LEU A 110 4.82 6.38 0.14
N LEU A 111 5.06 5.15 0.60
CA LEU A 111 4.12 4.41 1.44
C LEU A 111 4.15 4.81 2.92
N ILE A 112 5.17 5.54 3.37
CA ILE A 112 5.33 5.92 4.79
C ILE A 112 4.07 6.61 5.36
N PRO A 113 3.44 7.60 4.68
CA PRO A 113 2.21 8.21 5.18
C PRO A 113 1.08 7.20 5.41
N ALA A 114 0.90 6.25 4.48
CA ALA A 114 -0.10 5.21 4.60
C ALA A 114 0.21 4.24 5.76
N LEU A 115 1.49 3.90 5.97
CA LEU A 115 1.94 3.05 7.07
C LEU A 115 1.71 3.69 8.44
N ILE A 116 1.93 5.00 8.56
CA ILE A 116 1.62 5.77 9.78
C ILE A 116 0.10 5.73 10.03
N GLY A 117 -0.70 5.94 8.98
CA GLY A 117 -2.17 5.85 9.07
C GLY A 117 -2.67 4.48 9.52
N LEU A 118 -2.15 3.41 8.90
CA LEU A 118 -2.48 2.02 9.27
C LEU A 118 -2.09 1.71 10.72
N SER A 119 -0.88 2.10 11.14
CA SER A 119 -0.41 1.89 12.51
C SER A 119 -1.27 2.62 13.54
N ALA A 120 -1.65 3.87 13.24
CA ALA A 120 -2.54 4.65 14.08
C ALA A 120 -3.94 4.02 14.21
N LYS A 121 -4.47 3.44 13.11
CA LYS A 121 -5.77 2.78 13.12
C LYS A 121 -5.74 1.47 13.91
N ASN A 122 -4.73 0.63 13.70
CA ASN A 122 -4.56 -0.60 14.48
C ASN A 122 -4.46 -0.32 15.99
N TYR A 123 -3.71 0.71 16.38
CA TYR A 123 -3.60 1.11 17.78
C TYR A 123 -4.95 1.58 18.37
N ALA A 124 -5.75 2.31 17.59
CA ALA A 124 -7.08 2.75 18.00
C ALA A 124 -8.06 1.57 18.16
N ASP A 125 -8.00 0.60 17.25
CA ASP A 125 -8.84 -0.60 17.25
C ASP A 125 -8.50 -1.51 18.44
N GLU A 126 -7.21 -1.77 18.69
CA GLU A 126 -6.74 -2.54 19.86
C GLU A 126 -7.20 -1.91 21.18
N LYS A 127 -7.05 -0.58 21.30
CA LYS A 127 -7.50 0.16 22.48
C LYS A 127 -9.02 0.05 22.67
N SER A 128 -9.78 0.16 21.59
CA SER A 128 -11.25 0.06 21.62
C SER A 128 -11.71 -1.34 22.06
N ALA A 129 -11.05 -2.38 21.56
CA ALA A 129 -11.31 -3.76 21.96
C ALA A 129 -10.98 -4.01 23.44
N CYS A 130 -9.86 -3.49 23.93
CA CYS A 130 -9.46 -3.58 25.35
C CYS A 130 -10.50 -2.92 26.28
N TRP A 131 -10.93 -1.70 25.97
CA TRP A 131 -11.97 -1.01 26.75
C TRP A 131 -13.32 -1.74 26.71
N ALA A 132 -13.71 -2.29 25.56
CA ALA A 132 -14.95 -3.06 25.44
C ALA A 132 -14.91 -4.34 26.31
N ARG A 133 -13.75 -4.98 26.44
CA ARG A 133 -13.55 -6.13 27.34
C ARG A 133 -13.62 -5.75 28.82
N PHE A 134 -13.06 -4.60 29.20
CA PHE A 134 -13.12 -4.10 30.59
C PHE A 134 -14.54 -3.69 31.02
N LYS A 135 -15.37 -3.18 30.10
CA LYS A 135 -16.75 -2.75 30.38
C LYS A 135 -17.79 -3.88 30.41
N ARG A 136 -17.43 -5.13 30.14
CA ARG A 136 -18.34 -6.27 30.37
C ARG A 136 -18.22 -6.69 31.83
N PRO A 137 -19.13 -6.29 32.74
CA PRO A 137 -19.20 -6.95 34.04
C PRO A 137 -19.53 -8.42 33.78
N PHE A 138 -18.99 -9.30 34.62
CA PHE A 138 -19.36 -10.71 34.67
C PHE A 138 -20.87 -10.89 34.75
#